data_AF-A0A915DFB6-F1
#
_entry.id   AF-A0A915DFB6-F1
#
_cell.length_a   1.000
_cell.length_b   1.000
_cell.length_c   1.000
_cell.angle_alpha   90.00
_cell.angle_beta   90.00
_cell.angle_gamma   90.00
#
_symmetry.space_group_name_H-M   'P 1'
#
loop_
_entity.id
_entity.type
_entity.pdbx_description
1 polymer ?
#
loop_
_entity_poly.entity_id
_entity_poly.type
_entity_poly.pdbx_seq_one_letter_code
_entity_poly.pdbx_strand_id
1 'polypeptide(L)'
;MEQLPETYGPNRTELWLRNYLKYDHQKYLGENAANKSSKDPQNQAYVASYQRVPQFLDEHMLSDKNMVMFHTHKDNSSRSEVVVDSFMFVLICQGKRDWHQRAFFIERIRQLVDQYSQFNVSVFDYDATIYDLIITVQVEMLKAVLITIACMTVLYPPWCTRMVGIRF
;
A
#
# COMPACT_ATOMS: atom_id res chain seq x y z
N MET A 1 -3.78 2.81 7.91
CA MET A 1 -4.22 3.67 6.78
C MET A 1 -5.65 4.19 6.95
N GLU A 2 -6.63 3.37 7.34
CA GLU A 2 -8.03 3.80 7.53
C GLU A 2 -8.31 4.75 8.71
N GLN A 3 -7.34 4.91 9.63
CA GLN A 3 -7.42 5.84 10.75
C GLN A 3 -6.98 7.27 10.37
N LEU A 4 -6.52 7.48 9.13
CA LEU A 4 -6.14 8.80 8.65
C LEU A 4 -7.42 9.63 8.41
N PRO A 5 -7.49 10.89 8.90
CA PRO A 5 -8.69 11.72 8.81
C PRO A 5 -9.07 12.03 7.36
N GLU A 6 -8.12 11.96 6.43
CA GLU A 6 -8.37 12.13 5.01
C GLU A 6 -8.97 10.91 4.30
N THR A 7 -9.11 9.77 4.99
CA THR A 7 -9.71 8.56 4.40
C THR A 7 -11.19 8.46 4.74
N TYR A 8 -11.99 7.84 3.87
CA TYR A 8 -13.42 7.60 4.15
C TYR A 8 -13.65 6.47 5.18
N GLY A 9 -12.58 5.97 5.81
CA GLY A 9 -12.63 4.93 6.83
C GLY A 9 -12.86 3.51 6.27
N PRO A 10 -13.18 2.55 7.15
CA PRO A 10 -13.26 1.13 6.80
C PRO A 10 -14.40 0.78 5.84
N ASN A 11 -15.45 1.63 5.78
CA ASN A 11 -16.63 1.37 4.96
C ASN A 11 -16.42 1.60 3.46
N ARG A 12 -15.35 2.31 3.06
CA ARG A 12 -15.01 2.57 1.65
C ARG A 12 -13.65 2.00 1.25
N THR A 13 -13.04 1.20 2.12
CA THR A 13 -11.80 0.50 1.82
C THR A 13 -12.17 -0.87 1.30
N GLU A 14 -11.86 -1.11 0.03
CA GLU A 14 -12.13 -2.39 -0.63
C GLU A 14 -11.02 -3.38 -0.26
N LEU A 15 -11.19 -4.00 0.91
CA LEU A 15 -10.31 -5.05 1.43
C LEU A 15 -10.99 -6.41 1.31
N TRP A 16 -10.53 -7.21 0.34
CA TRP A 16 -11.06 -8.55 0.06
C TRP A 16 -11.06 -9.47 1.31
N LEU A 17 -10.06 -9.33 2.18
CA LEU A 17 -9.90 -10.15 3.38
C LEU A 17 -11.12 -10.08 4.32
N ARG A 18 -11.78 -8.92 4.41
CA ARG A 18 -13.00 -8.78 5.23
C ARG A 18 -14.17 -9.59 4.69
N ASN A 19 -14.33 -9.59 3.38
CA ASN A 19 -15.39 -10.35 2.70
C ASN A 19 -15.07 -11.85 2.75
N TYR A 20 -13.80 -12.21 2.59
CA TYR A 20 -13.33 -13.58 2.73
C TYR A 20 -13.59 -14.15 4.13
N LEU A 21 -13.27 -13.42 5.20
CA LEU A 21 -13.50 -13.88 6.57
C LEU A 21 -15.00 -14.11 6.86
N LYS A 22 -15.88 -13.28 6.29
CA LYS A 22 -17.34 -13.48 6.40
C LYS A 22 -17.77 -14.74 5.64
N TYR A 23 -17.21 -14.94 4.45
CA TYR A 23 -17.49 -16.10 3.61
C TYR A 23 -17.03 -17.42 4.27
N ASP A 24 -15.80 -17.46 4.79
CA ASP A 24 -15.23 -18.64 5.47
C ASP A 24 -16.05 -18.99 6.72
N HIS A 25 -16.40 -17.99 7.53
CA HIS A 25 -17.26 -18.17 8.69
C HIS A 25 -18.67 -18.66 8.32
N GLN A 26 -19.27 -18.13 7.25
CA GLN A 26 -20.59 -18.57 6.78
C GLN A 26 -20.57 -20.05 6.34
N LYS A 27 -19.55 -20.48 5.60
CA LYS A 27 -19.39 -21.89 5.20
C LYS A 27 -19.15 -22.78 6.42
N TYR A 28 -18.34 -22.34 7.37
CA TYR A 28 -18.14 -23.05 8.64
C TYR A 28 -19.44 -23.26 9.43
N LEU A 29 -20.28 -22.23 9.54
CA LEU A 29 -21.58 -22.33 10.21
C LEU A 29 -22.54 -23.27 9.46
N GLY A 30 -22.57 -23.20 8.13
CA GLY A 30 -23.40 -24.06 7.29
C GLY A 30 -23.02 -25.54 7.41
N GLU A 31 -21.72 -25.85 7.37
CA GLU A 31 -21.21 -27.22 7.56
C GLU A 31 -21.52 -27.74 8.96
N ASN A 32 -21.33 -26.94 10.00
CA ASN A 32 -21.69 -27.34 11.37
C ASN A 32 -23.20 -27.48 11.58
N ALA A 33 -24.03 -26.66 10.91
CA ALA A 33 -25.48 -26.80 10.97
C ALA A 33 -25.97 -28.08 10.27
N ALA A 34 -25.37 -28.44 9.13
CA ALA A 34 -25.65 -29.70 8.44
C ALA A 34 -25.19 -30.91 9.27
N ASN A 35 -24.00 -30.80 9.89
CA ASN A 35 -23.42 -31.87 10.70
C ASN A 35 -24.11 -32.06 12.06
N LYS A 36 -24.86 -31.07 12.58
CA LYS A 36 -25.68 -31.22 13.80
C LYS A 36 -26.85 -32.20 13.67
N SER A 37 -27.23 -32.61 12.46
CA SER A 37 -28.14 -33.75 12.26
C SER A 37 -27.44 -35.11 12.48
N SER A 38 -26.11 -35.12 12.48
CA SER A 38 -25.26 -36.28 12.78
C SER A 38 -24.85 -36.21 14.25
N LYS A 39 -25.15 -37.25 15.03
CA LYS A 39 -24.86 -37.35 16.47
C LYS A 39 -23.35 -37.34 16.78
N ASP A 40 -22.69 -36.19 16.83
CA ASP A 40 -21.44 -36.01 17.59
C ASP A 40 -21.16 -34.52 17.89
N PRO A 41 -21.28 -34.03 19.14
CA PRO A 41 -21.08 -32.63 19.48
C PRO A 41 -19.60 -32.34 19.76
N GLN A 42 -18.75 -32.32 18.74
CA GLN A 42 -17.47 -31.62 18.85
C GLN A 42 -17.68 -30.14 18.52
N ASN A 43 -17.75 -29.33 19.58
CA ASN A 43 -17.77 -27.87 19.51
C ASN A 43 -16.37 -27.36 19.14
N GLN A 44 -15.93 -27.58 17.90
CA GLN A 44 -14.68 -26.97 17.41
C GLN A 44 -14.86 -25.45 17.38
N ALA A 45 -13.85 -24.73 17.88
CA ALA A 45 -13.80 -23.28 17.73
C ALA A 45 -13.44 -22.96 16.28
N TYR A 46 -14.09 -21.94 15.70
CA TYR A 46 -13.77 -21.47 14.36
C TYR A 46 -12.32 -20.99 14.30
N VAL A 47 -11.53 -21.57 13.39
CA VAL A 47 -10.16 -21.15 13.09
C VAL A 47 -10.14 -20.66 11.65
N ALA A 48 -9.83 -19.38 11.46
CA ALA A 48 -9.73 -18.79 10.12
C ALA A 48 -8.59 -19.46 9.34
N SER A 49 -8.88 -19.94 8.14
CA SER A 49 -7.93 -20.62 7.26
C SER A 49 -7.95 -20.00 5.87
N TYR A 50 -6.83 -20.04 5.14
CA TYR A 50 -6.74 -19.55 3.75
C TYR A 50 -7.04 -20.64 2.70
N GLN A 51 -7.37 -21.86 3.11
CA GLN A 51 -7.63 -22.97 2.20
C GLN A 51 -8.79 -22.73 1.23
N ARG A 52 -9.75 -21.88 1.61
CA ARG A 52 -10.93 -21.57 0.78
C ARG A 52 -10.76 -20.32 -0.08
N VAL A 53 -9.59 -19.68 -0.05
CA VAL A 53 -9.30 -18.52 -0.92
C VAL A 53 -9.53 -18.83 -2.40
N PRO A 54 -9.12 -19.98 -2.96
CA PRO A 54 -9.34 -20.28 -4.38
C PRO A 54 -10.83 -20.37 -4.73
N GLN A 55 -11.62 -21.02 -3.86
CA GLN A 55 -13.08 -21.14 -4.03
C GLN A 55 -13.77 -19.78 -3.93
N PHE A 56 -13.35 -18.94 -2.97
CA PHE A 56 -13.88 -17.59 -2.82
C PHE A 56 -13.63 -16.73 -4.06
N LEU A 57 -12.39 -16.77 -4.60
CA LEU A 57 -12.02 -15.99 -5.77
C LEU A 57 -12.78 -16.43 -7.03
N ASP A 58 -13.05 -17.73 -7.18
CA ASP A 58 -13.83 -18.26 -8.30
C ASP A 58 -15.32 -17.89 -8.20
N GLU A 59 -15.94 -18.12 -7.03
CA GLU A 59 -17.36 -17.81 -6.80
C GLU A 59 -17.68 -16.31 -6.93
N HIS A 60 -16.72 -15.42 -6.64
CA HIS A 60 -16.90 -13.97 -6.73
C HIS A 60 -16.37 -13.37 -8.04
N MET A 61 -15.94 -14.19 -9.01
CA MET A 61 -15.36 -13.75 -10.29
C MET A 61 -14.17 -12.77 -10.09
N LEU A 62 -13.34 -13.07 -9.09
CA LEU A 62 -12.13 -12.31 -8.74
C LEU A 62 -10.84 -13.03 -9.15
N SER A 63 -10.94 -14.28 -9.60
CA SER A 63 -9.82 -15.12 -10.05
C SER A 63 -8.98 -14.49 -11.16
N ASP A 64 -9.61 -13.78 -12.10
CA ASP A 64 -8.94 -13.14 -13.24
C ASP A 64 -8.41 -11.73 -12.93
N LYS A 65 -8.78 -11.14 -11.79
CA LYS A 65 -8.49 -9.72 -11.50
C LYS A 65 -7.11 -9.46 -10.89
N ASN A 66 -6.25 -10.48 -10.76
CA ASN A 66 -4.93 -10.41 -10.12
C ASN A 66 -4.97 -9.69 -8.75
N MET A 67 -6.10 -9.74 -8.04
CA MET A 67 -6.27 -9.05 -6.76
C MET A 67 -5.58 -9.80 -5.61
N VAL A 68 -5.49 -11.13 -5.72
CA VAL A 68 -4.85 -12.00 -4.74
C VAL A 68 -4.09 -13.08 -5.49
N MET A 69 -2.79 -13.16 -5.27
CA MET A 69 -1.95 -14.25 -5.76
C MET A 69 -1.76 -15.26 -4.63
N PHE A 70 -1.94 -16.54 -4.95
CA PHE A 70 -1.76 -17.63 -4.02
C PHE A 70 -1.07 -18.79 -4.73
N HIS A 71 -0.32 -19.59 -3.98
CA HIS A 71 0.18 -20.87 -4.43
C HIS A 71 -0.26 -21.98 -3.47
N THR A 72 -0.43 -23.17 -4.05
CA THR A 72 -0.73 -24.37 -3.29
C THR A 72 0.58 -25.08 -2.98
N HIS A 73 1.04 -25.01 -1.74
CA HIS A 73 2.16 -25.78 -1.27
C HIS A 73 1.72 -27.23 -1.07
N LYS A 74 2.27 -28.14 -1.86
CA LYS A 74 2.11 -29.58 -1.66
C LYS A 74 3.31 -30.08 -0.88
N ASP A 75 3.16 -30.19 0.43
CA ASP A 75 4.13 -30.93 1.21
C ASP A 75 3.96 -32.44 0.95
N ASN A 76 5.04 -33.21 1.06
CA ASN A 76 5.07 -34.67 0.80
C ASN A 76 4.08 -35.46 1.67
N SER A 77 3.49 -34.83 2.69
CA SER A 77 2.48 -35.40 3.59
C SER A 77 1.04 -35.01 3.21
N SER A 78 0.55 -35.35 2.02
CA SER A 78 -0.89 -35.44 1.64
C SER A 78 -1.83 -34.23 1.88
N ARG A 79 -1.40 -33.15 2.52
CA ARG A 79 -2.17 -31.93 2.78
C ARG A 79 -1.63 -30.82 1.90
N SER A 80 -2.47 -30.38 0.97
CA SER A 80 -2.21 -29.19 0.18
C SER A 80 -2.56 -27.96 1.03
N GLU A 81 -1.56 -27.14 1.36
CA GLU A 81 -1.77 -25.87 2.06
C GLU A 81 -1.82 -24.74 1.04
N VAL A 82 -2.81 -23.85 1.18
CA VAL A 82 -2.93 -22.66 0.32
C VAL A 82 -2.27 -21.51 1.04
N VAL A 83 -1.20 -20.98 0.45
CA VAL A 83 -0.44 -19.83 0.96
C VAL A 83 -0.71 -18.63 0.05
N VAL A 84 -1.04 -17.49 0.65
CA VAL A 84 -1.25 -16.23 -0.07
C VAL A 84 0.09 -15.51 -0.20
N ASP A 85 0.51 -15.23 -1.42
CA ASP A 85 1.80 -14.58 -1.72
C ASP A 85 1.69 -13.06 -1.72
N SER A 86 0.68 -12.54 -2.39
CA SER A 86 0.49 -11.10 -2.54
C SER A 86 -0.98 -10.77 -2.72
N PHE A 87 -1.35 -9.55 -2.33
CA PHE A 87 -2.70 -9.05 -2.53
C PHE A 87 -2.71 -7.53 -2.74
N MET A 88 -3.75 -7.07 -3.41
CA MET A 88 -4.03 -5.66 -3.64
C MET A 88 -5.32 -5.27 -2.91
N PHE A 89 -5.35 -4.06 -2.35
CA PHE A 89 -6.56 -3.47 -1.80
C PHE A 89 -6.61 -1.99 -2.17
N VAL A 90 -7.82 -1.45 -2.28
CA VAL A 90 -8.03 -0.06 -2.72
C VAL A 90 -8.48 0.78 -1.54
N LEU A 91 -7.78 1.90 -1.33
CA LEU A 91 -8.12 2.90 -0.34
C LEU A 91 -8.74 4.11 -1.03
N ILE A 92 -9.99 4.43 -0.68
CA ILE A 92 -10.66 5.63 -1.19
C ILE A 92 -10.45 6.77 -0.19
N CYS A 93 -9.79 7.83 -0.64
CA CYS A 93 -9.49 9.02 0.15
C CYS A 93 -10.42 10.18 -0.24
N GLN A 94 -10.65 11.10 0.70
CA GLN A 94 -11.43 12.30 0.45
C GLN A 94 -10.70 13.20 -0.54
N GLY A 95 -11.42 13.70 -1.55
CA GLY A 95 -10.86 14.59 -2.55
C GLY A 95 -10.50 15.95 -1.96
N LYS A 96 -9.22 16.21 -1.74
CA LYS A 96 -8.71 17.58 -1.54
C LYS A 96 -8.55 18.25 -2.90
N ARG A 97 -8.93 19.52 -3.04
CA ARG A 97 -8.86 20.24 -4.33
C ARG A 97 -7.43 20.60 -4.74
N ASP A 98 -6.52 20.72 -3.77
CA ASP A 98 -5.16 21.17 -4.04
C ASP A 98 -4.21 20.00 -4.33
N TRP A 99 -3.56 20.05 -5.49
CA TRP A 99 -2.57 19.06 -5.94
C TRP A 99 -1.40 18.89 -4.97
N HIS A 100 -0.93 20.00 -4.38
CA HIS A 100 0.14 19.96 -3.38
C HIS A 100 -0.28 19.15 -2.14
N GLN A 101 -1.48 19.40 -1.60
CA GLN A 101 -1.95 18.66 -0.43
C GLN A 101 -2.16 17.17 -0.72
N ARG A 102 -2.60 16.82 -1.94
CA ARG A 102 -2.69 15.44 -2.40
C ARG A 102 -1.31 14.78 -2.47
N ALA A 103 -0.31 15.48 -3.02
CA ALA A 103 1.07 14.97 -3.10
C ALA A 103 1.66 14.66 -1.72
N PHE A 104 1.56 15.59 -0.77
CA PHE A 104 2.05 15.38 0.60
C PHE A 104 1.29 14.27 1.34
N PHE A 105 0.01 14.09 1.03
CA PHE A 105 -0.76 13.00 1.61
C PHE A 105 -0.31 11.63 1.09
N ILE A 106 -0.09 11.48 -0.22
CA ILE A 106 0.46 10.25 -0.81
C ILE A 106 1.85 9.96 -0.27
N GLU A 107 2.70 10.97 -0.14
CA GLU A 107 4.03 10.83 0.45
C GLU A 107 3.97 10.34 1.90
N ARG A 108 3.03 10.87 2.71
CA ARG A 108 2.79 10.39 4.07
C ARG A 108 2.31 8.94 4.10
N ILE A 109 1.50 8.50 3.13
CA ILE A 109 1.09 7.10 3.01
C ILE A 109 2.30 6.23 2.70
N ARG A 110 3.15 6.62 1.74
CA ARG A 110 4.39 5.89 1.41
C ARG A 110 5.28 5.74 2.64
N GLN A 111 5.54 6.83 3.37
CA GLN A 111 6.32 6.80 4.61
C GLN A 111 5.72 5.90 5.70
N LEU A 112 4.38 5.87 5.82
CA LEU A 112 3.72 4.97 6.75
C LEU A 112 3.89 3.51 6.33
N VAL A 113 3.82 3.24 5.02
CA VAL A 113 3.99 1.90 4.46
C VAL A 113 5.43 1.41 4.60
N ASP A 114 6.41 2.30 4.46
CA ASP A 114 7.84 1.98 4.65
C ASP A 114 8.16 1.49 6.08
N GLN A 115 7.35 1.87 7.08
CA GLN A 115 7.47 1.34 8.45
C GLN A 115 7.15 -0.15 8.54
N TYR A 116 6.41 -0.70 7.57
CA TYR A 116 6.01 -2.09 7.49
C TYR A 116 6.78 -2.84 6.39
N SER A 117 8.10 -2.66 6.36
CA SER A 117 9.00 -3.26 5.36
C SER A 117 8.93 -4.79 5.29
N GLN A 118 8.48 -5.47 6.35
CA GLN A 118 8.27 -6.92 6.36
C GLN A 118 7.29 -7.44 5.29
N PHE A 119 6.41 -6.57 4.77
CA PHE A 119 5.37 -6.94 3.81
C PHE A 119 5.66 -6.45 2.38
N ASN A 120 6.83 -5.82 2.13
CA ASN A 120 7.25 -5.29 0.84
C ASN A 120 6.12 -4.58 0.07
N VAL A 121 5.43 -3.66 0.74
CA VAL A 121 4.20 -3.04 0.24
C VAL A 121 4.54 -1.85 -0.66
N SER A 122 3.90 -1.78 -1.81
CA SER A 122 3.98 -0.63 -2.71
C SER A 122 2.64 0.12 -2.75
N VAL A 123 2.71 1.45 -2.79
CA VAL A 123 1.52 2.31 -2.94
C VAL A 123 1.44 2.78 -4.40
N PHE A 124 0.33 2.49 -5.05
CA PHE A 124 0.05 2.93 -6.42
C PHE A 124 -1.05 3.98 -6.42
N ASP A 125 -0.81 5.09 -7.11
CA ASP A 125 -1.79 6.13 -7.44
C ASP A 125 -1.61 6.49 -8.91
N TYR A 126 -2.73 6.68 -9.64
CA TYR A 126 -2.71 7.05 -11.05
C TYR A 126 -1.96 8.38 -11.30
N ASP A 127 -2.12 9.34 -10.38
CA ASP A 127 -1.48 10.66 -10.45
C ASP A 127 -0.09 10.68 -9.79
N ALA A 128 0.46 9.51 -9.40
CA ALA A 128 1.71 9.41 -8.63
C ALA A 128 2.90 10.13 -9.27
N THR A 129 3.05 10.02 -10.59
CA THR A 129 4.15 10.66 -11.32
C THR A 129 4.10 12.20 -11.23
N ILE A 130 2.89 12.77 -11.21
CA ILE A 130 2.68 14.21 -11.05
C ILE A 130 3.05 14.63 -9.62
N TYR A 131 2.67 13.84 -8.62
CA TYR A 131 3.05 14.11 -7.23
C TYR A 131 4.55 14.04 -7.01
N ASP A 132 5.22 13.04 -7.60
CA ASP A 132 6.67 12.89 -7.50
C ASP A 132 7.38 14.10 -8.11
N LEU A 133 6.87 14.63 -9.22
CA LEU A 133 7.37 15.88 -9.81
C LEU A 133 7.16 17.08 -8.85
N ILE A 134 5.96 17.25 -8.31
CA ILE A 134 5.64 18.36 -7.39
C ILE A 134 6.56 18.36 -6.16
N ILE A 135 6.78 17.19 -5.55
CA ILE A 135 7.61 17.04 -4.37
C ILE A 135 9.09 17.28 -4.71
N THR A 136 9.57 16.68 -5.81
CA THR A 136 10.99 16.77 -6.20
C THR A 136 11.37 18.19 -6.64
N VAL A 137 10.51 18.87 -7.39
CA VAL A 137 10.79 20.23 -7.91
C VAL A 137 11.09 21.21 -6.78
N GLN A 138 10.37 21.14 -5.65
CA GLN A 138 10.63 22.06 -4.53
C GLN A 138 12.04 21.91 -3.97
N VAL A 139 12.50 20.66 -3.81
CA VAL A 139 13.82 20.33 -3.27
C VAL A 139 14.91 20.70 -4.28
N GLU A 140 14.72 20.38 -5.56
CA GLU A 140 15.69 20.65 -6.61
C GLU A 140 15.81 22.15 -6.92
N MET A 141 14.71 22.91 -6.86
CA MET A 141 14.76 24.36 -7.00
C MET A 141 15.55 25.01 -5.86
N LEU A 142 15.36 24.57 -4.61
CA LEU A 142 16.13 25.08 -3.48
C LEU A 142 17.62 24.80 -3.65
N LYS A 143 17.99 23.56 -4.02
CA LYS A 143 19.38 23.20 -4.31
C LYS A 143 19.97 24.07 -5.42
N ALA A 144 19.24 24.27 -6.51
CA ALA A 144 19.69 25.09 -7.63
C ALA A 144 19.95 26.55 -7.20
N VAL A 145 19.05 27.15 -6.41
CA VAL A 145 19.22 28.51 -5.87
C VAL A 145 20.43 28.61 -4.93
N LEU A 146 20.65 27.61 -4.07
CA LEU A 146 21.82 27.59 -3.19
C LEU A 146 23.12 27.48 -3.99
N ILE A 147 23.13 26.65 -5.04
CA ILE A 147 24.28 26.50 -5.93
C ILE A 147 24.58 27.80 -6.68
N THR A 148 23.56 28.50 -7.19
CA THR A 148 23.77 29.77 -7.91
C THR A 148 24.29 30.85 -6.99
N ILE A 149 23.76 30.96 -5.76
CA ILE A 149 24.26 31.90 -4.75
C ILE A 149 25.71 31.56 -4.37
N ALA A 150 26.03 30.28 -4.13
CA ALA A 150 27.39 29.86 -3.82
C ALA A 150 28.35 30.19 -4.97
N CYS A 151 27.94 29.93 -6.22
CA CYS A 151 28.72 30.23 -7.41
C CYS A 151 29.01 31.74 -7.53
N MET A 152 27.98 32.58 -7.38
CA MET A 152 28.15 34.02 -7.42
C MET A 152 29.01 34.53 -6.26
N THR A 153 28.87 33.96 -5.05
CA THR A 153 29.63 34.38 -3.87
C THR A 153 31.10 33.97 -3.94
N VAL A 154 31.42 32.82 -4.57
CA VAL A 154 32.80 32.34 -4.71
C VAL A 154 33.51 32.98 -5.90
N LEU A 155 32.82 33.18 -7.03
CA LEU A 155 33.44 33.71 -8.25
C LEU A 155 33.51 35.24 -8.26
N TYR A 156 32.55 35.94 -7.66
CA TYR A 156 32.49 37.40 -7.76
C TYR A 156 33.61 38.14 -7.00
N PRO A 157 33.98 37.78 -5.75
CA PRO A 157 35.04 38.49 -5.03
C PRO A 157 36.45 38.36 -5.66
N PRO A 158 36.91 37.17 -6.13
CA PRO A 158 38.19 37.05 -6.83
C PRO A 158 38.18 37.76 -8.19
N TRP A 159 37.05 37.78 -8.90
CA TRP A 159 36.94 38.48 -10.18
C TRP A 159 36.94 40.00 -10.00
N CYS A 160 36.23 40.53 -9.00
CA CYS A 160 36.24 41.96 -8.70
C CYS A 160 37.61 42.44 -8.18
N THR A 161 38.29 41.67 -7.32
CA THR A 161 39.66 42.02 -6.88
C THR A 161 40.67 41.97 -8.03
N ARG A 162 40.51 41.02 -8.96
CA ARG A 162 41.38 40.90 -10.14
C ARG A 162 41.09 41.95 -11.23
N MET A 163 39.87 42.48 -11.31
CA MET A 163 39.51 43.60 -12.22
C MET A 163 39.86 44.98 -11.65
N VAL A 164 39.75 45.19 -10.33
CA VAL A 164 40.03 46.50 -9.70
C VAL A 164 41.53 46.76 -9.54
N GLY A 165 42.41 45.81 -9.88
CA GLY A 165 43.84 46.07 -10.06
C GLY A 165 44.53 46.59 -8.80
N ILE A 166 44.11 46.15 -7.62
CA ILE A 166 44.87 46.40 -6.39
C ILE A 166 46.03 45.40 -6.38
N ARG A 167 47.16 45.83 -6.94
CA ARG A 167 48.48 45.31 -6.59
C ARG A 167 48.69 45.57 -5.10
N PHE A 168 48.76 44.51 -4.30
CA PHE A 168 49.67 44.47 -3.16
C PHE A 168 50.88 43.65 -3.57
#